data_AF-K0ZRY0-F1
#
_entry.id   AF-K0ZRY0-F1
#
_cell.length_a   1.000
_cell.length_b   1.000
_cell.length_c   1.000
_cell.angle_alpha   90.00
_cell.angle_beta   90.00
_cell.angle_gamma   90.00
#
_symmetry.space_group_name_H-M   'P 1'
#
loop_
_entity.id
_entity.type
_entity.pdbx_description
1 polymer ?
#
loop_
_entity_poly.entity_id
_entity_poly.type
_entity_poly.pdbx_seq_one_letter_code
_entity_poly.pdbx_strand_id
1 'polypeptide(L)'
;MEFRTIKEDGQVQEEIKKSRFICHAKRVYSEEEARDFITAIKKEHYKATHNCSAFIVGERSEIKRTSDDGEPSGTAGVPMLGVLEN
;
A
#
# COMPACT_ATOMS: atom_id res chain seq x y z
N MET A 1 6.40 -2.42 23.92
CA MET A 1 5.33 -1.62 23.32
C MET A 1 4.67 -2.55 22.32
N GLU A 2 3.37 -2.83 22.45
CA GLU A 2 2.69 -3.81 21.59
C GLU A 2 2.12 -3.06 20.37
N PHE A 3 2.56 -3.43 19.17
CA PHE A 3 2.02 -2.92 17.92
C PHE A 3 1.40 -4.07 17.13
N ARG A 4 0.36 -3.77 16.34
CA ARG A 4 -0.25 -4.75 15.45
C ARG A 4 0.39 -4.65 14.08
N THR A 5 0.45 -5.78 13.39
CA THR A 5 0.96 -5.84 12.02
C THR A 5 0.27 -6.97 11.27
N ILE A 6 0.43 -6.98 9.95
CA ILE A 6 -0.13 -8.00 9.06
C ILE A 6 0.49 -9.35 9.42
N LYS A 7 -0.35 -10.35 9.69
CA LYS A 7 0.12 -11.70 10.05
C LYS A 7 0.60 -12.47 8.81
N GLU A 8 -0.17 -12.39 7.74
CA GLU A 8 0.02 -13.09 6.47
C GLU A 8 -0.31 -12.15 5.32
N ASP A 9 0.40 -12.30 4.20
CA ASP A 9 0.16 -11.50 3.01
C ASP A 9 -1.27 -11.72 2.49
N GLY A 10 -1.90 -10.66 2.02
CA GLY A 10 -3.30 -10.66 1.63
C GLY A 10 -3.52 -9.95 0.29
N GLN A 11 -4.50 -10.46 -0.46
CA GLN A 11 -4.96 -9.85 -1.69
C GLN A 11 -6.49 -9.83 -1.71
N VAL A 12 -7.06 -8.69 -2.06
CA VAL A 12 -8.50 -8.51 -2.29
C VAL A 12 -8.71 -7.79 -3.60
N GLN A 13 -9.77 -8.16 -4.32
CA GLN A 13 -10.21 -7.44 -5.50
C GLN A 13 -11.67 -7.05 -5.36
N GLU A 14 -11.99 -5.82 -5.73
CA GLU A 14 -13.36 -5.30 -5.81
C GLU A 14 -13.59 -4.57 -7.13
N GLU A 15 -14.84 -4.59 -7.61
CA GLU A 15 -15.27 -3.80 -8.76
C GLU A 15 -16.25 -2.72 -8.30
N ILE A 16 -15.90 -1.46 -8.55
CA ILE A 16 -16.71 -0.30 -8.18
C ILE A 16 -16.93 0.52 -9.46
N LYS A 17 -18.19 0.64 -9.88
CA LYS A 17 -18.57 1.44 -11.07
C LYS A 17 -17.76 1.10 -12.33
N LYS A 18 -17.54 -0.20 -12.60
CA LYS A 18 -16.72 -0.75 -13.71
C LYS A 18 -15.20 -0.52 -13.58
N SER A 19 -14.76 0.14 -12.52
CA SER A 19 -13.34 0.21 -12.17
C SER A 19 -12.98 -0.96 -11.27
N ARG A 20 -11.88 -1.64 -11.60
CA ARG A 20 -11.37 -2.78 -10.83
C ARG A 20 -10.25 -2.31 -9.91
N PHE A 21 -10.41 -2.56 -8.62
CA PHE A 21 -9.43 -2.26 -7.57
C PHE A 21 -8.84 -3.57 -7.07
N ILE A 22 -7.51 -3.67 -7.05
CA ILE A 22 -6.79 -4.84 -6.54
C ILE A 22 -5.89 -4.35 -5.41
N CYS A 23 -6.23 -4.70 -4.18
CA CYS A 23 -5.45 -4.38 -2.99
C CYS A 23 -4.49 -5.54 -2.69
N HIS A 24 -3.22 -5.19 -2.48
CA HIS A 24 -2.18 -6.10 -2.03
C HIS A 24 -1.62 -5.59 -0.71
N ALA A 25 -1.59 -6.45 0.31
CA ALA A 25 -1.09 -6.14 1.63
C ALA A 25 -0.02 -7.16 2.03
N LYS A 26 1.12 -6.67 2.50
CA LYS A 26 2.25 -7.51 2.91
C LYS A 26 2.91 -6.92 4.14
N ARG A 27 3.33 -7.78 5.07
CA ARG A 27 4.22 -7.37 6.16
C ARG A 27 5.63 -7.16 5.61
N VAL A 28 6.24 -6.04 5.99
CA VAL A 28 7.60 -5.69 5.63
C VAL A 28 8.40 -5.29 6.87
N TYR A 29 9.72 -5.47 6.81
CA TYR A 29 10.63 -5.21 7.92
C TYR A 29 11.60 -4.05 7.65
N SER A 30 11.67 -3.56 6.41
CA SER A 30 12.53 -2.44 6.02
C SER A 30 11.87 -1.57 4.94
N GLU A 31 12.36 -0.34 4.79
CA GLU A 31 11.92 0.54 3.68
C GLU A 31 12.28 -0.05 2.31
N GLU A 32 13.39 -0.78 2.21
CA GLU A 32 13.81 -1.47 0.99
C GLU A 32 12.80 -2.56 0.61
N GLU A 33 12.42 -3.43 1.56
CA GLU A 33 11.43 -4.48 1.30
C GLU A 33 10.07 -3.91 0.87
N ALA A 34 9.65 -2.79 1.48
CA ALA A 34 8.44 -2.08 1.08
C ALA A 34 8.53 -1.58 -0.38
N ARG A 35 9.67 -1.00 -0.78
CA ARG A 35 9.90 -0.49 -2.13
C ARG A 35 9.97 -1.62 -3.16
N ASP A 36 10.60 -2.73 -2.81
CA ASP A 36 10.69 -3.91 -3.67
C ASP A 36 9.33 -4.53 -3.91
N PHE A 37 8.52 -4.66 -2.85
CA PHE A 37 7.15 -5.15 -2.95
C PHE A 37 6.29 -4.25 -3.86
N ILE A 38 6.31 -2.93 -3.63
CA ILE A 38 5.58 -1.97 -4.47
C ILE A 38 6.03 -2.07 -5.93
N THR A 39 7.34 -2.19 -6.17
CA THR A 39 7.90 -2.34 -7.51
C THR A 39 7.45 -3.64 -8.18
N ALA A 40 7.39 -4.75 -7.43
CA ALA A 40 6.90 -6.03 -7.93
C ALA A 40 5.42 -5.95 -8.35
N ILE A 41 4.56 -5.38 -7.49
CA ILE A 41 3.13 -5.19 -7.79
C ILE A 41 2.95 -4.26 -9.01
N LYS A 42 3.71 -3.17 -9.10
CA LYS A 42 3.70 -2.28 -10.28
C LYS A 42 4.08 -3.00 -11.58
N LYS A 43 5.03 -3.94 -11.51
CA LYS A 43 5.43 -4.75 -12.68
C LYS A 43 4.35 -5.77 -13.05
N GLU A 44 3.73 -6.41 -12.06
CA GLU A 44 2.64 -7.37 -12.27
C GLU A 44 1.40 -6.69 -12.88
N HIS A 45 1.03 -5.52 -12.35
CA HIS A 45 -0.14 -4.74 -12.75
C HIS A 45 0.23 -3.51 -13.60
N TYR A 46 1.22 -3.66 -14.49
CA TYR A 46 1.75 -2.55 -15.31
C TYR A 46 0.70 -1.89 -16.24
N LYS A 47 -0.45 -2.53 -16.47
CA LYS A 47 -1.57 -2.00 -17.24
C LYS A 47 -2.60 -1.25 -16.39
N ALA A 48 -2.47 -1.25 -15.07
CA ALA A 48 -3.37 -0.49 -14.21
C ALA A 48 -3.21 1.01 -14.47
N THR A 49 -4.31 1.76 -14.35
CA THR A 49 -4.30 3.21 -14.54
C THR A 49 -3.46 3.90 -13.47
N HIS A 50 -3.56 3.41 -12.23
CA HIS A 50 -2.82 3.90 -11.06
C HIS A 50 -2.43 2.71 -10.18
N ASN A 51 -1.21 2.75 -9.65
CA ASN A 51 -0.65 1.83 -8.66
C ASN A 51 -0.29 2.62 -7.40
N CYS A 52 -1.32 3.13 -6.72
CA CYS A 52 -1.19 3.85 -5.46
C CYS A 52 -0.57 2.95 -4.40
N SER A 53 0.19 3.53 -3.47
CA SER A 53 0.80 2.78 -2.36
C SER A 53 0.86 3.58 -1.07
N ALA A 54 0.91 2.87 0.05
CA ALA A 54 1.22 3.41 1.36
C ALA A 54 1.95 2.35 2.19
N PHE A 55 2.89 2.75 3.04
CA PHE A 55 3.53 1.85 3.98
C PHE A 55 4.03 2.58 5.23
N ILE A 56 4.15 1.81 6.32
CA ILE A 56 4.74 2.20 7.60
C ILE A 56 5.82 1.19 7.94
N VAL A 57 7.00 1.68 8.32
CA VAL A 57 8.12 0.85 8.80
C VAL A 57 8.63 1.40 10.12
N GLY A 58 8.93 0.48 11.04
CA GLY A 58 9.44 0.75 12.38
C GLY A 58 8.36 0.69 13.46
N GLU A 59 8.75 0.25 14.66
CA GLU A 59 7.82 -0.01 15.78
C GLU A 59 7.13 1.26 16.31
N ARG A 60 7.70 2.43 16.01
CA ARG A 60 7.16 3.75 16.35
C ARG A 60 6.71 4.52 15.12
N SER A 61 6.52 3.82 14.00
CA SER A 61 6.13 4.40 12.72
C SER A 61 7.10 5.48 12.23
N GLU A 62 8.40 5.23 12.40
CA GLU A 62 9.51 6.13 12.07
C GLU A 62 9.51 6.51 10.59
N ILE A 63 9.12 5.58 9.73
CA ILE A 63 9.04 5.77 8.29
C ILE A 63 7.60 5.61 7.84
N LYS A 64 7.06 6.65 7.22
CA LYS A 64 5.75 6.66 6.56
C LYS A 64 5.91 7.21 5.16
N ARG A 65 5.39 6.49 4.18
CA ARG A 65 5.43 6.91 2.77
C ARG A 65 4.10 6.60 2.10
N THR A 66 3.73 7.46 1.16
CA THR A 66 2.53 7.32 0.34
C THR A 66 2.81 7.75 -1.09
N SER A 67 2.00 7.25 -2.02
CA SER A 67 2.00 7.68 -3.41
C SER A 67 0.58 7.54 -3.97
N ASP A 68 0.08 8.62 -4.59
CA ASP A 68 -1.19 8.65 -5.31
C ASP A 68 -1.05 8.14 -6.76
N ASP A 69 0.17 7.90 -7.27
CA ASP A 69 0.46 7.36 -8.61
C ASP A 69 -0.37 7.98 -9.76
N GLY A 70 -0.57 9.30 -9.73
CA GLY A 70 -1.31 10.05 -10.74
C GLY A 70 -2.78 10.31 -10.43
N GLU A 71 -3.32 9.75 -9.35
CA GLU A 71 -4.58 10.21 -8.75
C GLU A 71 -4.45 11.66 -8.24
N PRO A 72 -5.57 12.39 -8.06
CA PRO A 72 -5.52 13.71 -7.45
C PRO A 72 -4.80 13.67 -6.10
N SER A 73 -3.98 14.70 -5.84
CA SER A 73 -3.11 14.71 -4.65
C SER A 73 -3.90 14.48 -3.36
N GLY A 74 -3.48 13.46 -2.60
CA GLY A 74 -4.04 13.10 -1.31
C GLY A 74 -5.32 12.27 -1.34
N THR A 75 -5.79 11.80 -2.50
CA THR A 75 -7.04 11.03 -2.59
C THR A 75 -6.87 9.52 -2.44
N ALA A 76 -5.67 8.98 -2.60
CA ALA A 76 -5.43 7.54 -2.50
C ALA A 76 -4.42 7.20 -1.40
N GLY A 77 -3.19 7.73 -1.51
CA GLY A 77 -2.07 7.44 -0.62
C GLY A 77 -2.35 7.79 0.84
N VAL A 78 -2.89 8.98 1.10
CA VAL A 78 -3.17 9.46 2.47
C VAL A 78 -4.28 8.63 3.14
N PRO A 79 -5.43 8.36 2.49
CA PRO A 79 -6.44 7.44 3.05
C PRO A 79 -5.88 6.05 3.37
N MET A 80 -5.06 5.47 2.48
CA MET A 80 -4.44 4.16 2.74
C MET A 80 -3.50 4.20 3.94
N LEU A 81 -2.70 5.25 4.09
CA LEU A 81 -1.84 5.41 5.27
C LEU A 81 -2.66 5.48 6.55
N GLY A 82 -3.76 6.24 6.54
CA GLY A 82 -4.66 6.33 7.69
C GLY A 82 -5.24 4.98 8.10
N VAL A 83 -5.51 4.07 7.16
CA VAL A 83 -5.93 2.69 7.46
C VAL A 83 -4.83 1.90 8.17
N LEU A 84 -3.57 2.04 7.73
CA LEU A 84 -2.42 1.35 8.34
C LEU A 84 -2.08 1.86 9.75
N GLU A 85 -2.51 3.07 10.11
CA GLU A 85 -2.29 3.68 11.43
C GLU A 85 -3.30 3.24 12.50
N ASN A 86 -4.37 2.51 12.14
CA ASN A 86 -5.39 2.02 13.08
C ASN A 86 -5.01 0.69 13.75
#